data_AF-A0A7V9BHD6-F1
#
_entry.id   AF-A0A7V9BHD6-F1
#
_cell.length_a   1.000
_cell.length_b   1.000
_cell.length_c   1.000
_cell.angle_alpha   90.00
_cell.angle_beta   90.00
_cell.angle_gamma   90.00
#
_symmetry.space_group_name_H-M   'P 1'
#
loop_
_entity.id
_entity.type
_entity.pdbx_description
1 polymer ?
#
loop_
_entity_poly.entity_id
_entity_poly.type
_entity_poly.pdbx_seq_one_letter_code
_entity_poly.pdbx_strand_id
1 'polypeptide(L)'
;MKNRHGSLVTTVALAGALAMVVQGAWGQQRPGAAPTAVDAGLRAAVIDGAIDQMRRAYIFEEVAEKMAKAIRARDARNEYDRISAPQEFANVLTKHLQDVSRDKHLRIVFNPEGLPQRSGPTPDERARALSDERRRNFGFERVERLDGNVGYIELRGFSGTPDARGTAVAAMNLVADTDALIFDLRRNGGGSPSMIGILSSYLFTEIVHLNDFYVREQLAA
;
A
#
# COMPACT_ATOMS: atom_id res chain seq x y z
N MET A 1 3.39 19.50 12.64
CA MET A 1 2.34 18.55 12.19
C MET A 1 3.03 17.26 11.78
N LYS A 2 2.69 16.13 12.42
CA LYS A 2 3.39 14.84 12.25
C LYS A 2 2.84 14.11 11.02
N ASN A 3 3.55 14.17 9.90
CA ASN A 3 3.23 13.41 8.69
C ASN A 3 3.70 11.96 8.85
N ARG A 4 2.75 11.02 8.94
CA ARG A 4 3.01 9.59 8.81
C ARG A 4 2.71 9.17 7.37
N HIS A 5 3.75 8.94 6.57
CA HIS A 5 3.61 8.36 5.24
C HIS A 5 3.64 6.83 5.35
N GLY A 6 2.57 6.17 4.92
CA GLY A 6 2.49 4.73 4.74
C GLY A 6 1.75 4.42 3.45
N SER A 7 2.42 3.78 2.49
CA SER A 7 1.79 3.21 1.29
C SER A 7 0.86 2.07 1.73
N LEU A 8 -0.44 2.22 1.50
CA LEU A 8 -1.45 1.24 1.85
C LEU A 8 -1.75 0.34 0.64
N VAL A 9 -1.08 -0.81 0.59
CA VAL A 9 -1.66 -2.00 -0.01
C VAL A 9 -2.76 -2.46 0.96
N THR A 10 -4.03 -2.30 0.57
CA THR A 10 -5.17 -2.77 1.36
C THR A 10 -5.28 -4.29 1.24
N THR A 11 -4.41 -4.99 1.96
CA THR A 11 -4.52 -6.44 2.16
C THR A 11 -5.57 -6.69 3.24
N VAL A 12 -6.74 -7.19 2.88
CA VAL A 12 -7.67 -7.78 3.85
C VAL A 12 -7.19 -9.19 4.10
N ALA A 13 -6.45 -9.39 5.19
CA ALA A 13 -6.09 -10.73 5.61
C ALA A 13 -7.27 -11.36 6.35
N LEU A 14 -7.69 -12.55 5.93
CA LEU A 14 -8.55 -13.38 6.76
C LEU A 14 -7.74 -13.79 7.99
N ALA A 15 -7.95 -13.09 9.10
CA ALA A 15 -7.69 -13.67 10.41
C ALA A 15 -8.94 -14.48 10.80
N GLY A 16 -8.75 -15.78 11.03
CA GLY A 16 -9.68 -16.50 11.90
C GLY A 16 -9.63 -15.87 13.29
N ALA A 17 -10.81 -15.75 13.91
CA ALA A 17 -11.11 -15.20 15.24
C ALA A 17 -11.46 -13.70 15.31
N LEU A 18 -12.78 -13.46 15.23
CA LEU A 18 -13.60 -12.61 16.10
C LEU A 18 -12.88 -11.55 16.97
N ALA A 19 -13.19 -10.28 16.74
CA ALA A 19 -13.08 -9.25 17.77
C ALA A 19 -14.24 -8.24 17.67
N MET A 20 -15.42 -8.64 18.16
CA MET A 20 -16.31 -7.69 18.83
C MET A 20 -15.87 -7.63 20.29
N VAL A 21 -15.44 -6.45 20.72
CA VAL A 21 -15.00 -6.16 22.08
C VAL A 21 -16.22 -6.19 23.00
N VAL A 22 -16.34 -7.23 23.81
CA VAL A 22 -16.99 -7.16 25.13
C VAL A 22 -15.90 -7.47 26.15
N GLN A 23 -15.64 -6.50 27.02
CA GLN A 23 -14.57 -6.52 28.01
C GLN A 23 -14.77 -7.67 29.01
N GLY A 24 -13.80 -8.58 29.10
CA GLY A 24 -13.72 -9.60 30.15
C GLY A 24 -12.63 -10.63 29.89
N ALA A 25 -11.62 -10.67 30.76
CA ALA A 25 -10.58 -11.70 30.88
C ALA A 25 -9.67 -11.95 29.65
N TRP A 26 -8.54 -11.25 29.61
CA TRP A 26 -7.45 -11.49 28.67
C TRP A 26 -6.67 -12.75 29.08
N GLY A 27 -7.15 -13.92 28.65
CA GLY A 27 -6.32 -15.12 28.52
C GLY A 27 -5.61 -15.08 27.15
N GLN A 28 -4.29 -15.19 27.14
CA GLN A 28 -3.50 -15.30 25.91
C GLN A 28 -4.07 -16.40 24.99
N GLN A 29 -4.63 -16.03 23.84
CA GLN A 29 -4.81 -16.97 22.75
C GLN A 29 -3.45 -17.17 22.08
N ARG A 30 -2.86 -18.35 22.31
CA ARG A 30 -1.80 -18.93 21.49
C ARG A 30 -2.24 -18.85 20.01
N PRO A 31 -1.32 -18.69 19.04
CA PRO A 31 -1.68 -18.86 17.64
C PRO A 31 -2.16 -20.30 17.48
N GLY A 32 -3.48 -20.48 17.31
CA GLY A 32 -4.05 -21.76 16.94
C GLY A 32 -3.54 -22.14 15.54
N ALA A 33 -3.47 -23.44 15.27
CA ALA A 33 -3.19 -23.91 13.92
C ALA A 33 -4.16 -23.26 12.93
N ALA A 34 -3.64 -22.82 11.77
CA ALA A 34 -4.45 -22.20 10.74
C ALA A 34 -5.67 -23.08 10.40
N PRO A 35 -6.85 -22.49 10.17
CA PRO A 35 -8.01 -23.27 9.75
C PRO A 35 -7.66 -24.02 8.46
N THR A 36 -7.86 -25.34 8.48
CA THR A 36 -7.62 -26.21 7.32
C THR A 36 -8.83 -26.25 6.39
N ALA A 37 -10.00 -25.81 6.87
CA ALA A 37 -11.24 -25.74 6.11
C ALA A 37 -12.07 -24.50 6.49
N VAL A 38 -12.91 -24.05 5.56
CA VAL A 38 -13.90 -22.99 5.74
C VAL A 38 -15.26 -23.63 6.02
N ASP A 39 -15.64 -23.66 7.30
CA ASP A 39 -17.00 -24.01 7.71
C ASP A 39 -17.97 -22.81 7.57
N ALA A 40 -19.26 -23.04 7.83
CA ALA A 40 -20.29 -22.01 7.69
C ALA A 40 -20.08 -20.81 8.64
N GLY A 41 -19.59 -21.06 9.86
CA GLY A 41 -19.35 -20.00 10.85
C GLY A 41 -18.18 -19.11 10.44
N LEU A 42 -17.06 -19.72 10.04
CA LEU A 42 -15.90 -19.00 9.52
C LEU A 42 -16.26 -18.24 8.24
N ARG A 43 -16.99 -18.86 7.31
CA ARG A 43 -17.45 -18.21 6.07
C ARG A 43 -18.22 -16.93 6.35
N ALA A 44 -19.22 -16.99 7.22
CA ALA A 44 -20.04 -15.84 7.59
C ALA A 44 -19.18 -14.74 8.22
N ALA A 45 -18.33 -15.08 9.19
CA ALA A 45 -17.46 -14.13 9.86
C ALA A 45 -16.50 -13.41 8.87
N VAL A 46 -15.99 -14.13 7.89
CA VAL A 46 -15.11 -13.57 6.86
C VAL A 46 -15.86 -12.62 5.94
N ILE A 47 -17.04 -13.01 5.46
CA ILE A 47 -17.87 -12.17 4.59
C ILE A 47 -18.26 -10.89 5.33
N ASP A 48 -18.68 -11.01 6.58
CA ASP A 48 -19.06 -9.88 7.43
C ASP A 48 -17.88 -8.93 7.63
N GLY A 49 -16.71 -9.45 8.01
CA GLY A 49 -15.51 -8.67 8.22
C GLY A 49 -15.01 -7.99 6.94
N ALA A 50 -15.05 -8.69 5.80
CA ALA A 50 -14.67 -8.11 4.53
C ALA A 50 -15.60 -6.95 4.13
N ILE A 51 -16.91 -7.12 4.31
CA ILE A 51 -17.90 -6.06 4.02
C ILE A 51 -17.70 -4.85 4.91
N ASP A 52 -17.55 -5.04 6.23
CA ASP A 52 -17.31 -3.95 7.17
C ASP A 52 -16.02 -3.19 6.81
N GLN A 53 -14.94 -3.92 6.52
CA GLN A 53 -13.68 -3.31 6.11
C GLN A 53 -13.80 -2.51 4.81
N MET A 54 -14.56 -2.99 3.82
CA MET A 54 -14.78 -2.23 2.58
C MET A 54 -15.57 -0.95 2.85
N ARG A 55 -16.63 -1.01 3.66
CA ARG A 55 -17.43 0.16 4.01
C ARG A 55 -16.63 1.22 4.74
N ARG A 56 -15.73 0.81 5.64
CA ARG A 56 -14.90 1.73 6.43
C ARG A 56 -13.75 2.31 5.64
N ALA A 57 -13.03 1.50 4.87
CA ALA A 57 -11.71 1.86 4.36
C ALA A 57 -11.62 1.99 2.84
N TYR A 58 -12.58 1.48 2.06
CA TYR A 58 -12.51 1.58 0.61
C TYR A 58 -12.78 3.01 0.15
N ILE A 59 -11.96 3.52 -0.78
CA ILE A 59 -11.96 4.96 -1.11
C ILE A 59 -13.27 5.45 -1.74
N PHE A 60 -13.99 4.58 -2.46
CA PHE A 60 -15.25 4.90 -3.13
C PHE A 60 -16.43 4.28 -2.38
N GLU A 61 -17.14 5.08 -1.59
CA GLU A 61 -18.24 4.61 -0.73
C GLU A 61 -19.35 3.88 -1.51
N GLU A 62 -19.81 4.46 -2.62
CA GLU A 62 -20.84 3.83 -3.44
C GLU A 62 -20.42 2.47 -4.00
N VAL A 63 -19.13 2.33 -4.34
CA VAL A 63 -18.57 1.07 -4.85
C VAL A 63 -18.45 0.06 -3.72
N ALA A 64 -18.08 0.49 -2.51
CA ALA A 64 -18.08 -0.35 -1.32
C ALA A 64 -19.47 -0.94 -1.04
N GLU A 65 -20.53 -0.13 -1.13
CA GLU A 65 -21.91 -0.60 -0.96
C GLU A 65 -22.36 -1.56 -2.07
N LYS A 66 -21.97 -1.30 -3.33
CA LYS A 66 -22.24 -2.21 -4.45
C LYS A 66 -21.56 -3.57 -4.23
N MET A 67 -20.29 -3.56 -3.79
CA MET A 67 -19.55 -4.78 -3.44
C MET A 67 -20.25 -5.54 -2.31
N ALA A 68 -20.64 -4.86 -1.23
CA ALA A 68 -21.32 -5.46 -0.09
C ALA A 68 -22.63 -6.16 -0.51
N LYS A 69 -23.47 -5.46 -1.28
CA LYS A 69 -24.72 -6.02 -1.81
C LYS A 69 -24.46 -7.23 -2.71
N ALA A 70 -23.47 -7.15 -3.59
CA ALA A 70 -23.15 -8.24 -4.51
C ALA A 70 -22.67 -9.50 -3.76
N ILE A 71 -21.79 -9.35 -2.76
CA ILE A 71 -21.33 -10.48 -1.95
C ILE A 71 -22.48 -11.11 -1.17
N ARG A 72 -23.34 -10.29 -0.53
CA ARG A 72 -24.53 -10.79 0.18
C ARG A 72 -25.50 -11.54 -0.72
N ALA A 73 -25.73 -11.04 -1.94
CA ALA A 73 -26.62 -11.70 -2.88
C ALA A 73 -26.09 -13.08 -3.32
N ARG A 74 -24.76 -13.22 -3.47
CA ARG A 74 -24.11 -14.50 -3.79
C ARG A 74 -24.14 -15.47 -2.61
N ASP A 75 -23.91 -14.95 -1.41
CA ASP A 75 -23.97 -15.70 -0.16
C ASP A 75 -25.38 -16.27 0.08
N ALA A 76 -26.43 -15.46 -0.13
CA ALA A 76 -27.83 -15.90 -0.04
C ALA A 76 -28.23 -16.97 -1.09
N ARG A 77 -27.44 -17.14 -2.15
CA ARG A 77 -27.60 -18.21 -3.14
C ARG A 77 -26.73 -19.44 -2.84
N ASN A 78 -26.10 -19.49 -1.67
CA ASN A 78 -25.22 -20.58 -1.23
C ASN A 78 -24.03 -20.81 -2.20
N GLU A 79 -23.59 -19.77 -2.93
CA GLU A 79 -22.50 -19.90 -3.92
C GLU A 79 -21.16 -20.28 -3.28
N TYR A 80 -20.98 -19.96 -2.00
CA TYR A 80 -19.76 -20.22 -1.25
C TYR A 80 -19.79 -21.55 -0.48
N ASP A 81 -20.93 -22.25 -0.46
CA ASP A 81 -21.14 -23.40 0.43
C ASP A 81 -20.23 -24.59 0.18
N ARG A 82 -19.83 -24.75 -1.08
CA ARG A 82 -18.99 -25.85 -1.55
C ARG A 82 -17.50 -25.55 -1.46
N ILE A 83 -17.12 -24.32 -1.08
CA ILE A 83 -15.72 -23.91 -1.01
C ILE A 83 -15.23 -24.17 0.42
N SER A 84 -14.44 -25.22 0.57
CA SER A 84 -13.84 -25.60 1.85
C SER A 84 -12.40 -25.12 1.99
N ALA A 85 -11.65 -24.95 0.89
CA ALA A 85 -10.25 -24.52 0.96
C ALA A 85 -10.14 -23.02 1.26
N PRO A 86 -9.46 -22.58 2.33
CA PRO A 86 -9.35 -21.17 2.70
C PRO A 86 -8.75 -20.27 1.62
N GLN A 87 -7.71 -20.75 0.94
CA GLN A 87 -7.07 -20.02 -0.15
C GLN A 87 -8.01 -19.86 -1.35
N GLU A 88 -8.78 -20.89 -1.68
CA GLU A 88 -9.76 -20.84 -2.77
C GLU A 88 -10.88 -19.85 -2.44
N PHE A 89 -11.37 -19.86 -1.20
CA PHE A 89 -12.39 -18.93 -0.73
C PHE A 89 -11.92 -17.47 -0.81
N ALA A 90 -10.69 -17.18 -0.36
CA ALA A 90 -10.08 -15.85 -0.49
C ALA A 90 -9.95 -15.39 -1.95
N ASN A 91 -9.55 -16.29 -2.86
CA ASN A 91 -9.43 -16.01 -4.29
C ASN A 91 -10.80 -15.73 -4.94
N VAL A 92 -11.82 -16.53 -4.61
CA VAL A 92 -13.19 -16.35 -5.15
C VAL A 92 -13.79 -15.05 -4.64
N LEU A 93 -13.70 -14.74 -3.35
CA LEU A 93 -14.17 -13.47 -2.82
C LEU A 93 -13.44 -12.29 -3.46
N THR A 94 -12.11 -12.37 -3.61
CA THR A 94 -11.33 -11.34 -4.32
C THR A 94 -11.87 -11.13 -5.72
N LYS A 95 -12.07 -12.20 -6.49
CA LYS A 95 -12.61 -12.11 -7.84
C LYS A 95 -13.98 -11.43 -7.85
N HIS A 96 -14.90 -11.85 -6.98
CA HIS A 96 -16.24 -11.27 -6.94
C HIS A 96 -16.25 -9.79 -6.56
N LEU A 97 -15.36 -9.37 -5.66
CA LEU A 97 -15.17 -7.96 -5.31
C LEU A 97 -14.62 -7.18 -6.51
N GLN A 98 -13.58 -7.70 -7.17
CA GLN A 98 -12.96 -7.06 -8.34
C GLN A 98 -13.88 -7.01 -9.57
N ASP A 99 -14.79 -7.97 -9.74
CA ASP A 99 -15.78 -7.95 -10.82
C ASP A 99 -16.74 -6.75 -10.68
N VAL A 100 -16.97 -6.28 -9.44
CA VAL A 100 -17.80 -5.11 -9.12
C VAL A 100 -16.96 -3.82 -9.11
N SER A 101 -15.84 -3.80 -8.40
CA SER A 101 -15.03 -2.57 -8.22
C SER A 101 -14.16 -2.23 -9.44
N ARG A 102 -13.83 -3.23 -10.25
CA ARG A 102 -12.80 -3.15 -11.32
C ARG A 102 -11.41 -2.75 -10.80
N ASP A 103 -11.19 -2.85 -9.49
CA ASP A 103 -9.96 -2.45 -8.82
C ASP A 103 -9.07 -3.67 -8.51
N LYS A 104 -7.98 -3.82 -9.28
CA LYS A 104 -7.04 -4.94 -9.15
C LYS A 104 -6.13 -4.86 -7.91
N HIS A 105 -6.17 -3.75 -7.16
CA HIS A 105 -5.41 -3.58 -5.92
C HIS A 105 -6.15 -4.15 -4.71
N LEU A 106 -7.46 -4.31 -4.80
CA LEU A 106 -8.27 -4.91 -3.74
C LEU A 106 -8.09 -6.43 -3.74
N ARG A 107 -7.59 -6.98 -2.62
CA ARG A 107 -7.44 -8.42 -2.44
C ARG A 107 -7.82 -8.87 -1.05
N ILE A 108 -8.43 -10.05 -0.98
CA ILE A 108 -8.57 -10.84 0.21
C ILE A 108 -7.48 -11.90 0.17
N VAL A 109 -6.64 -11.96 1.21
CA VAL A 109 -5.48 -12.85 1.27
C VAL A 109 -5.61 -13.77 2.47
N PHE A 110 -5.53 -15.06 2.24
CA PHE A 110 -5.36 -16.03 3.31
C PHE A 110 -3.88 -16.09 3.69
N ASN A 111 -3.58 -15.95 4.99
CA ASN A 111 -2.23 -16.13 5.50
C ASN A 111 -2.25 -17.16 6.66
N PRO A 112 -1.75 -18.39 6.44
CA PRO A 112 -1.77 -19.43 7.47
C PRO A 112 -0.86 -19.11 8.66
N GLU A 113 0.16 -18.28 8.49
CA GLU A 113 1.07 -17.86 9.58
C GLU A 113 0.48 -16.70 10.41
N GLY A 114 -0.68 -16.18 10.00
CA GLY A 114 -1.27 -14.98 10.58
C GLY A 114 -0.58 -13.70 10.09
N LEU A 115 -1.20 -12.55 10.35
CA LEU A 115 -0.56 -11.28 10.06
C LEU A 115 0.62 -11.07 11.02
N PRO A 116 1.81 -10.70 10.51
CA PRO A 116 2.90 -10.31 11.40
C PRO A 116 2.43 -9.13 12.24
N GLN A 117 2.71 -9.19 13.54
CA GLN A 117 2.52 -8.04 14.43
C GLN A 117 3.34 -6.88 13.86
N ARG A 118 2.67 -5.85 13.36
CA ARG A 118 3.32 -4.66 12.81
C ARG A 118 3.83 -3.80 13.96
N SER A 119 4.99 -4.13 14.52
CA SER A 119 5.80 -3.14 15.21
C SER A 119 6.41 -2.19 14.17
N GLY A 120 6.42 -0.89 14.48
CA GLY A 120 7.20 0.06 13.68
C GLY A 120 8.70 -0.30 13.75
N PRO A 121 9.51 0.11 12.76
CA PRO A 121 10.93 -0.21 12.77
C PRO A 121 11.60 0.39 14.01
N THR A 122 12.48 -0.41 14.61
CA THR A 122 13.37 -0.04 15.71
C THR A 122 14.34 1.08 15.29
N PRO A 123 14.95 1.81 16.25
CA PRO A 123 15.97 2.81 15.92
C PRO A 123 17.12 2.26 15.07
N ASP A 124 17.60 1.05 15.37
CA ASP A 124 18.68 0.39 14.62
C ASP A 124 18.25 0.03 13.20
N GLU A 125 17.03 -0.47 13.00
CA GLU A 125 16.48 -0.74 11.67
C GLU A 125 16.34 0.53 10.84
N ARG A 126 15.92 1.65 11.46
CA ARG A 126 15.85 2.95 10.78
C ARG A 126 17.24 3.46 10.40
N ALA A 127 18.21 3.32 11.30
CA ALA A 127 19.59 3.73 11.03
C ALA A 127 20.21 2.91 9.88
N ARG A 128 19.97 1.59 9.86
CA ARG A 128 20.39 0.71 8.76
C ARG A 128 19.72 1.10 7.44
N ALA A 129 18.39 1.30 7.44
CA ALA A 129 17.66 1.73 6.25
C ALA A 129 18.18 3.06 5.69
N LEU A 130 18.45 4.05 6.55
CA LEU A 130 19.03 5.33 6.14
C LEU A 130 20.45 5.18 5.57
N SER A 131 21.28 4.32 6.17
CA SER A 131 22.60 3.98 5.65
C SER A 131 22.51 3.37 4.25
N ASP A 132 21.58 2.46 4.03
CA ASP A 132 21.36 1.81 2.73
C ASP A 132 20.82 2.78 1.66
N GLU A 133 20.02 3.78 2.06
CA GLU A 133 19.64 4.86 1.16
C GLU A 133 20.82 5.76 0.80
N ARG A 134 21.64 6.16 1.78
CA ARG A 134 22.86 6.96 1.54
C ARG A 134 23.82 6.26 0.58
N ARG A 135 24.04 4.96 0.76
CA ARG A 135 24.89 4.14 -0.13
C ARG A 135 24.41 4.10 -1.59
N ARG A 136 23.11 4.34 -1.81
CA ARG A 136 22.48 4.39 -3.14
C ARG A 136 22.19 5.83 -3.58
N ASN A 137 22.81 6.82 -2.94
CA ASN A 137 22.58 8.24 -3.18
C ASN A 137 21.08 8.58 -3.21
N PHE A 138 20.30 7.97 -2.33
CA PHE A 138 18.85 8.18 -2.23
C PHE A 138 18.08 7.90 -3.54
N GLY A 139 18.64 7.06 -4.41
CA GLY A 139 18.07 6.68 -5.70
C GLY A 139 18.70 7.38 -6.91
N PHE A 140 19.56 8.38 -6.73
CA PHE A 140 20.29 9.04 -7.82
C PHE A 140 21.50 8.20 -8.23
N GLU A 141 21.33 7.34 -9.23
CA GLU A 141 22.37 6.43 -9.68
C GLU A 141 23.43 7.15 -10.52
N ARG A 142 22.98 7.99 -11.46
CA ARG A 142 23.86 8.70 -12.40
C ARG A 142 23.29 10.06 -12.72
N VAL A 143 24.14 11.08 -12.64
CA VAL A 143 23.82 12.46 -13.03
C VAL A 143 24.98 12.95 -13.87
N GLU A 144 24.73 13.32 -15.11
CA GLU A 144 25.77 13.76 -16.03
C GLU A 144 25.22 14.69 -17.12
N ARG A 145 26.13 15.35 -17.84
CA ARG A 145 25.81 16.07 -19.06
C ARG A 145 26.34 15.26 -20.25
N LEU A 146 25.44 14.87 -21.13
CA LEU A 146 25.72 14.15 -22.36
C LEU A 146 26.15 15.11 -23.48
N ASP A 147 26.66 14.54 -24.58
CA ASP A 147 26.96 15.28 -25.81
C ASP A 147 25.73 16.05 -26.30
N GLY A 148 25.96 17.25 -26.86
CA GLY A 148 24.89 18.15 -27.26
C GLY A 148 24.23 18.90 -26.10
N ASN A 149 24.89 18.99 -24.94
CA ASN A 149 24.43 19.72 -23.75
C ASN A 149 23.09 19.21 -23.18
N VAL A 150 22.92 17.89 -23.15
CA VAL A 150 21.72 17.24 -22.60
C VAL A 150 21.99 16.75 -21.18
N GLY A 151 21.24 17.24 -20.20
CA GLY A 151 21.26 16.73 -18.84
C GLY A 151 20.66 15.34 -18.77
N TYR A 152 21.28 14.45 -18.01
CA TYR A 152 20.80 13.10 -17.81
C TYR A 152 20.79 12.75 -16.33
N ILE A 153 19.65 12.30 -15.83
CA ILE A 153 19.46 11.81 -14.46
C ILE A 153 18.87 10.40 -14.54
N GLU A 154 19.67 9.40 -14.15
CA GLU A 154 19.14 8.06 -13.86
C GLU A 154 18.70 8.00 -12.41
N LEU A 155 17.41 7.79 -12.21
CA LEU A 155 16.80 7.67 -10.89
C LEU A 155 16.28 6.23 -10.73
N ARG A 156 16.75 5.51 -9.72
CA ARG A 156 16.34 4.12 -9.43
C ARG A 156 15.32 3.99 -8.31
N GLY A 157 15.02 5.08 -7.63
CA GLY A 157 13.94 5.15 -6.65
C GLY A 157 13.72 6.57 -6.17
N PHE A 158 12.53 6.82 -5.64
CA PHE A 158 12.17 8.10 -5.04
C PHE A 158 12.31 7.98 -3.51
N SER A 159 13.44 8.40 -2.95
CA SER A 159 13.61 8.33 -1.50
C SER A 159 12.63 9.25 -0.76
N GLY A 160 12.06 8.75 0.34
CA GLY A 160 11.18 9.50 1.23
C GLY A 160 11.90 10.15 2.42
N THR A 161 13.20 9.95 2.56
CA THR A 161 13.93 10.52 3.69
C THR A 161 14.20 12.01 3.52
N PRO A 162 14.14 12.81 4.60
CA PRO A 162 14.47 14.23 4.52
C PRO A 162 15.88 14.50 3.96
N ASP A 163 16.85 13.63 4.28
CA ASP A 163 18.24 13.69 3.82
C ASP A 163 18.37 13.67 2.29
N ALA A 164 17.43 13.03 1.58
CA ALA A 164 17.46 12.91 0.13
C ALA A 164 17.37 14.27 -0.60
N ARG A 165 16.82 15.30 0.06
CA ARG A 165 16.68 16.64 -0.51
C ARG A 165 18.01 17.23 -0.98
N GLY A 166 19.07 17.07 -0.19
CA GLY A 166 20.39 17.61 -0.54
C GLY A 166 20.94 17.00 -1.84
N THR A 167 20.73 15.70 -2.02
CA THR A 167 21.17 14.98 -3.22
C THR A 167 20.36 15.42 -4.45
N ALA A 168 19.05 15.62 -4.30
CA ALA A 168 18.21 16.13 -5.36
C ALA A 168 18.63 17.54 -5.81
N VAL A 169 18.91 18.44 -4.87
CA VAL A 169 19.40 19.80 -5.16
C VAL A 169 20.72 19.74 -5.92
N ALA A 170 21.67 18.91 -5.47
CA ALA A 170 22.97 18.76 -6.14
C ALA A 170 22.82 18.21 -7.56
N ALA A 171 21.97 17.20 -7.76
CA ALA A 171 21.70 16.62 -9.07
C ALA A 171 21.09 17.63 -10.04
N MET A 172 20.05 18.36 -9.61
CA MET A 172 19.40 19.36 -10.45
C MET A 172 20.32 20.53 -10.78
N ASN A 173 21.13 20.99 -9.81
CA ASN A 173 22.11 22.05 -10.07
C ASN A 173 23.18 21.63 -11.08
N LEU A 174 23.59 20.36 -11.09
CA LEU A 174 24.60 19.86 -12.05
C LEU A 174 24.12 19.98 -13.50
N VAL A 175 22.81 19.85 -13.72
CA VAL A 175 22.19 19.86 -15.06
C VAL A 175 21.40 21.15 -15.35
N ALA A 176 21.54 22.18 -14.52
CA ALA A 176 20.70 23.38 -14.58
C ALA A 176 20.83 24.14 -15.91
N ASP A 177 22.03 24.21 -16.48
CA ASP A 177 22.33 24.96 -17.71
C ASP A 177 22.30 24.06 -18.97
N THR A 178 21.63 22.92 -18.90
CA THR A 178 21.49 22.01 -20.04
C THR A 178 20.32 22.43 -20.94
N ASP A 179 20.46 22.25 -22.25
CA ASP A 179 19.44 22.65 -23.23
C ASP A 179 18.23 21.69 -23.24
N ALA A 180 18.43 20.46 -22.78
CA ALA A 180 17.39 19.45 -22.62
C ALA A 180 17.72 18.54 -21.43
N LEU A 181 16.69 17.95 -20.82
CA LEU A 181 16.82 17.07 -19.66
C LEU A 181 16.14 15.71 -19.90
N ILE A 182 16.83 14.63 -19.55
CA ILE A 182 16.32 13.26 -19.56
C ILE A 182 16.30 12.72 -18.13
N PHE A 183 15.11 12.32 -17.67
CA PHE A 183 14.96 11.44 -16.51
C PHE A 183 14.85 9.99 -16.99
N ASP A 184 15.87 9.17 -16.74
CA ASP A 184 15.81 7.73 -16.96
C ASP A 184 15.21 7.02 -15.76
N LEU A 185 13.97 6.56 -15.92
CA LEU A 185 13.20 5.82 -14.92
C LEU A 185 13.00 4.34 -15.28
N ARG A 186 13.69 3.83 -16.32
CA ARG A 186 13.47 2.45 -16.82
C ARG A 186 13.74 1.37 -15.78
N ARG A 187 14.58 1.67 -14.78
CA ARG A 187 14.92 0.79 -13.65
C ARG A 187 14.41 1.33 -12.30
N ASN A 188 13.45 2.25 -12.33
CA ASN A 188 12.91 2.86 -11.14
C ASN A 188 11.74 2.04 -10.57
N GLY A 189 11.84 1.63 -9.32
CA GLY A 189 10.79 0.87 -8.62
C GLY A 189 9.71 1.71 -7.94
N GLY A 190 9.73 3.04 -8.12
CA GLY A 190 8.88 3.99 -7.43
C GLY A 190 9.50 4.48 -6.11
N GLY A 191 8.65 4.84 -5.15
CA GLY A 191 9.07 5.33 -3.84
C GLY A 191 8.11 6.38 -3.28
N SER A 192 8.66 7.40 -2.64
CA SER A 192 7.91 8.44 -1.95
C SER A 192 7.49 9.59 -2.88
N PRO A 193 6.23 10.05 -2.80
CA PRO A 193 5.77 11.23 -3.53
C PRO A 193 6.46 12.53 -3.07
N SER A 194 7.09 12.56 -1.90
CA SER A 194 7.81 13.73 -1.41
C SER A 194 8.96 14.15 -2.36
N MET A 195 9.66 13.19 -2.96
CA MET A 195 10.73 13.48 -3.93
C MET A 195 10.18 14.04 -5.24
N ILE A 196 8.99 13.59 -5.66
CA ILE A 196 8.32 14.08 -6.86
C ILE A 196 8.08 15.59 -6.73
N GLY A 197 7.61 16.06 -5.57
CA GLY A 197 7.41 17.49 -5.32
C GLY A 197 8.70 18.31 -5.42
N ILE A 198 9.82 17.77 -4.94
CA ILE A 198 11.13 18.45 -5.00
C ILE A 198 11.62 18.54 -6.45
N LEU A 199 11.60 17.44 -7.20
CA LEU A 199 12.08 17.46 -8.59
C LEU A 199 11.20 18.33 -9.48
N SER A 200 9.88 18.25 -9.29
CA SER A 200 8.92 19.04 -10.06
C SER A 200 9.10 20.54 -9.85
N SER A 201 9.51 21.00 -8.66
CA SER A 201 9.71 22.44 -8.41
C SER A 201 10.84 23.06 -9.23
N TYR A 202 11.71 22.26 -9.84
CA TYR A 202 12.74 22.74 -10.78
C TYR A 202 12.23 22.79 -12.23
N LEU A 203 11.10 22.14 -12.53
CA LEU A 203 10.57 21.98 -13.88
C LEU A 203 9.39 22.90 -14.17
N PHE A 204 8.83 23.54 -13.14
CA PHE A 204 7.75 24.51 -13.25
C PHE A 204 8.22 25.89 -12.80
N THR A 205 7.82 26.92 -13.55
CA THR A 205 8.17 28.32 -13.27
C THR A 205 7.31 28.95 -12.17
N GLU A 206 6.20 28.31 -11.81
CA GLU A 206 5.23 28.77 -10.83
C GLU A 206 4.88 27.66 -9.85
N ILE A 207 4.20 28.01 -8.75
CA ILE A 207 3.67 27.03 -7.81
C ILE A 207 2.51 26.29 -8.48
N VAL A 208 2.74 25.03 -8.83
CA VAL A 208 1.74 24.16 -9.46
C VAL A 208 1.21 23.15 -8.45
N HIS A 209 -0.12 23.01 -8.39
CA HIS A 209 -0.75 21.88 -7.70
C HIS A 209 -0.49 20.59 -8.48
N LEU A 210 0.27 19.66 -7.89
CA LEU A 210 0.66 18.42 -8.57
C LEU A 210 -0.37 17.32 -8.41
N ASN A 211 -0.80 17.06 -7.17
CA ASN A 211 -1.75 16.00 -6.83
C ASN A 211 -2.35 16.20 -5.44
N ASP A 212 -3.49 15.53 -5.23
CA ASP A 212 -4.10 15.35 -3.93
C ASP A 212 -4.01 13.88 -3.51
N PHE A 213 -3.70 13.67 -2.24
CA PHE A 213 -3.83 12.36 -1.60
C PHE A 213 -5.07 12.37 -0.73
N TYR A 214 -6.12 11.68 -1.19
CA TYR A 214 -7.27 11.40 -0.35
C TYR A 214 -7.06 10.08 0.39
N VAL A 215 -7.07 10.16 1.73
CA VAL A 215 -7.04 8.99 2.61
C VAL A 215 -8.38 8.93 3.31
N ARG A 216 -9.12 7.84 3.11
CA ARG A 216 -10.35 7.60 3.86
C ARG A 216 -9.96 7.25 5.30
N GLU A 217 -10.40 8.07 6.27
CA GLU A 217 -10.15 7.81 7.68
C GLU A 217 -10.75 6.46 8.07
N GLN A 218 -9.92 5.61 8.68
CA GLN A 218 -10.44 4.45 9.40
C GLN A 218 -11.08 4.97 10.68
N LEU A 219 -12.40 4.84 10.79
CA LEU A 219 -13.09 5.03 12.07
C LEU A 219 -12.39 4.14 13.11
N ALA A 220 -11.72 4.77 14.08
CA ALA A 220 -11.15 4.07 15.21
C ALA A 220 -12.27 3.28 15.89
N ALA A 221 -12.08 1.96 16.02
CA ALA A 221 -12.96 1.11 16.81
C ALA A 221 -12.73 1.35 18.30
#